data_AF-A0A1C2GS39-F1
#
_entry.id   AF-A0A1C2GS39-F1
#
_cell.length_a   1.000
_cell.length_b   1.000
_cell.length_c   1.000
_cell.angle_alpha   90.00
_cell.angle_beta   90.00
_cell.angle_gamma   90.00
#
_symmetry.space_group_name_H-M   'P 1'
#
loop_
_entity.id
_entity.type
_entity.pdbx_description
1 polymer ?
#
loop_
_entity_poly.entity_id
_entity_poly.type
_entity_poly.pdbx_seq_one_letter_code
_entity_poly.pdbx_strand_id
1 'polypeptide(L)'
;MKKKLIYVGLFLSMILSCKKDEVAPSSPAPTFPASDTLSIAAAKSYVSSLSTAQTSGSAHRFSLSRLTIPWEKAEHMPNKKSGYWLISLEGRPIMNNIAQGYRKLAFLRDSTGRIQARILEIIPDGIWYQRKQKVTTADFTGRIFFYDEAYHLLNGIVYSSGKQIGEIKPGKSETSPTNTHLHASMLDIVEDCQWYEENYYDADGVLTVYAERDCSYSIYDSSLYSGIDMGGGDYAGGGGGGGGDASGAPEVSNLPGESGPKLDPKAYMNCFGSIPDANATMQVTVYVQEPFPGTTFNLGPNSVGHTAIGLTKTGGGTSITQVVGFYPDATGKDKLHAPSKLVDNSGLDYNVSITYNVSATDFNKIVNYVSSPPGTYDLTDFNCTSFVFYACAAGDVDLPSPYTSVMTGQYRAMTPAGLGDSISNLKGQSNVNTNGGLAKASNGPCN
;
A
#
# COMPACT_ATOMS: atom_id res chain seq x y z
N MET A 1 -32.77 7.08 -60.66
CA MET A 1 -32.88 8.43 -60.04
C MET A 1 -33.62 8.46 -58.69
N LYS A 2 -34.56 7.56 -58.37
CA LYS A 2 -35.34 7.61 -57.12
C LYS A 2 -34.58 7.35 -55.80
N LYS A 3 -33.47 6.61 -55.81
CA LYS A 3 -32.70 6.32 -54.57
C LYS A 3 -31.83 7.49 -54.09
N LYS A 4 -31.42 8.42 -54.96
CA LYS A 4 -30.61 9.59 -54.57
C LYS A 4 -31.42 10.68 -53.86
N LEU A 5 -32.74 10.75 -54.09
CA LEU A 5 -33.63 11.70 -53.41
C LEU A 5 -33.92 11.31 -51.94
N ILE A 6 -33.85 10.02 -51.60
CA ILE A 6 -34.08 9.55 -50.23
C ILE A 6 -32.91 9.92 -49.31
N TYR A 7 -31.67 9.83 -49.80
CA TYR A 7 -30.50 10.21 -49.00
C TYR A 7 -30.39 11.72 -48.77
N VAL A 8 -30.83 12.55 -49.71
CA VAL A 8 -30.88 14.01 -49.52
C VAL A 8 -31.95 14.40 -48.50
N GLY A 9 -33.10 13.72 -48.48
CA GLY A 9 -34.14 13.93 -47.47
C GLY A 9 -33.70 13.53 -46.05
N LEU A 10 -32.97 12.42 -45.91
CA LEU A 10 -32.47 11.98 -44.59
C LEU A 10 -31.39 12.92 -44.04
N PHE A 11 -30.48 13.39 -44.90
CA PHE A 11 -29.41 14.30 -44.49
C PHE A 11 -29.93 15.69 -44.08
N LEU A 12 -31.00 16.18 -44.73
CA LEU A 12 -31.61 17.46 -44.36
C LEU A 12 -32.36 17.40 -43.01
N SER A 13 -32.86 16.22 -42.61
CA SER A 13 -33.54 16.05 -41.31
C SER A 13 -32.59 16.07 -40.10
N MET A 14 -31.32 15.68 -40.29
CA MET A 14 -30.32 15.71 -39.21
C MET A 14 -29.81 17.13 -38.92
N ILE A 15 -29.83 18.04 -39.90
CA ILE A 15 -29.32 19.41 -39.72
C ILE A 15 -30.38 20.32 -39.04
N LEU A 16 -31.66 19.94 -39.08
CA LEU A 16 -32.76 20.69 -38.44
C LEU A 16 -33.04 20.28 -36.98
N SER A 17 -32.36 19.25 -36.45
CA SER A 17 -32.56 18.77 -35.06
C SER A 17 -31.53 19.32 -34.06
N CYS A 18 -30.56 20.12 -34.51
CA CYS A 18 -29.68 20.89 -33.62
C CYS A 18 -30.28 22.28 -33.34
N LYS A 19 -31.47 22.33 -32.71
CA LYS A 19 -31.82 23.53 -31.95
C LYS A 19 -31.02 23.48 -30.66
N LYS A 20 -29.99 24.33 -30.58
CA LYS A 20 -29.34 24.69 -29.33
C LYS A 20 -30.45 25.15 -28.38
N ASP A 21 -30.67 24.41 -27.30
CA ASP A 21 -31.57 24.86 -26.25
C ASP A 21 -31.07 26.24 -25.81
N GLU A 22 -31.88 27.27 -26.09
CA GLU A 22 -31.74 28.54 -25.43
C GLU A 22 -32.11 28.27 -23.97
N VAL A 23 -31.09 27.97 -23.18
CA VAL A 23 -31.17 27.98 -21.72
C VAL A 23 -31.73 29.35 -21.36
N ALA A 24 -32.99 29.38 -20.95
CA ALA A 24 -33.61 30.55 -20.35
C ALA A 24 -32.59 31.12 -19.35
N PRO A 25 -32.33 32.45 -19.34
CA PRO A 25 -31.36 33.04 -18.42
C PRO A 25 -31.65 32.50 -17.04
N SER A 26 -30.72 31.69 -16.52
CA SER A 26 -30.84 31.14 -15.19
C SER A 26 -31.11 32.33 -14.28
N SER A 27 -32.22 32.27 -13.54
CA SER A 27 -32.44 33.21 -12.44
C SER A 27 -31.12 33.31 -11.68
N PRO A 28 -30.61 34.51 -11.40
CA PRO A 28 -29.32 34.67 -10.75
C PRO A 28 -29.32 33.71 -9.56
N ALA A 29 -28.37 32.77 -9.58
CA ALA A 29 -28.15 31.88 -8.45
C ALA A 29 -28.19 32.77 -7.21
N PRO A 30 -28.95 32.41 -6.16
CA PRO A 30 -29.06 33.24 -4.98
C PRO A 30 -27.65 33.65 -4.61
N THR A 31 -27.38 34.96 -4.73
CA THR A 31 -26.12 35.55 -4.37
C THR A 31 -26.06 35.38 -2.87
N PHE A 32 -25.49 34.26 -2.43
CA PHE A 32 -25.11 34.09 -1.04
C PHE A 32 -24.21 35.30 -0.74
N PRO A 33 -24.53 36.11 0.28
CA PRO A 33 -23.68 37.21 0.68
C PRO A 33 -22.26 36.65 0.82
N ALA A 34 -21.28 37.34 0.22
CA ALA A 34 -19.88 36.94 0.20
C ALA A 34 -19.53 36.30 1.55
N SER A 35 -19.39 34.96 1.55
CA SER A 35 -19.36 34.19 2.79
C SER A 35 -18.25 34.79 3.65
N ASP A 36 -18.56 35.19 4.88
CA ASP A 36 -17.57 35.64 5.86
C ASP A 36 -16.50 34.54 5.99
N THR A 37 -15.42 34.69 5.22
CA THR A 37 -14.27 33.80 5.25
C THR A 37 -13.83 33.72 6.71
N LEU A 38 -13.72 32.50 7.23
CA LEU A 38 -13.33 32.29 8.62
C LEU A 38 -12.01 33.04 8.87
N SER A 39 -12.00 34.02 9.77
CA SER A 39 -10.77 34.73 10.11
C SER A 39 -9.95 33.93 11.13
N ILE A 40 -8.63 34.06 11.08
CA ILE A 40 -7.75 33.43 12.08
C ILE A 40 -8.05 33.93 13.49
N ALA A 41 -8.49 35.19 13.64
CA ALA A 41 -8.92 35.76 14.92
C ALA A 41 -10.16 35.03 15.46
N ALA A 42 -11.14 34.73 14.61
CA ALA A 42 -12.32 33.97 15.01
C ALA A 42 -11.96 32.53 15.42
N ALA A 43 -11.01 31.88 14.73
CA ALA A 43 -10.51 30.56 15.13
C ALA A 43 -9.78 30.61 16.49
N LYS A 44 -8.96 31.63 16.75
CA LYS A 44 -8.32 31.84 18.06
C LYS A 44 -9.35 32.03 19.18
N SER A 45 -10.33 32.90 18.97
CA SER A 45 -11.42 33.13 19.94
C SER A 45 -12.23 31.86 20.19
N TYR A 46 -12.48 31.07 19.15
CA TYR A 46 -13.14 29.77 19.29
C TYR A 46 -12.39 28.83 20.23
N VAL A 47 -11.08 28.63 20.02
CA VAL A 47 -10.26 27.79 20.91
C VAL A 47 -10.27 28.32 22.34
N SER A 48 -10.13 29.64 22.53
CA SER A 48 -10.19 30.25 23.87
C SER A 48 -11.56 30.08 24.55
N SER A 49 -12.63 29.85 23.79
CA SER A 49 -13.98 29.61 24.31
C SER A 49 -14.23 28.14 24.71
N LEU A 50 -13.37 27.21 24.28
CA LEU A 50 -13.47 25.81 24.67
C LEU A 50 -13.13 25.69 26.16
N SER A 51 -14.15 25.44 26.98
CA SER A 51 -13.99 25.28 28.43
C SER A 51 -13.12 24.06 28.77
N THR A 52 -12.23 24.19 29.76
CA THR A 52 -11.45 23.11 30.37
C THR A 52 -12.31 22.19 31.26
N ALA A 53 -13.45 21.71 30.75
CA ALA A 53 -14.31 20.78 31.48
C ALA A 53 -13.61 19.42 31.57
N GLN A 54 -12.90 19.19 32.67
CA GLN A 54 -12.25 17.92 32.97
C GLN A 54 -13.19 17.08 33.85
N THR A 55 -13.69 15.96 33.34
CA THR A 55 -14.13 14.85 34.20
C THR A 55 -12.89 14.09 34.66
N SER A 56 -12.61 14.21 35.95
CA SER A 56 -11.57 13.48 36.68
C SER A 56 -11.85 11.97 36.58
N GLY A 57 -11.08 11.24 35.78
CA GLY A 57 -11.14 9.77 35.81
C GLY A 57 -10.84 9.03 34.50
N SER A 58 -9.65 9.23 33.92
CA SER A 58 -8.85 8.18 33.26
C SER A 58 -7.58 8.81 32.68
N ALA A 59 -6.50 8.04 32.62
CA ALA A 59 -5.22 8.45 32.05
C ALA A 59 -5.39 8.97 30.60
N HIS A 60 -4.74 10.09 30.31
CA HIS A 60 -4.58 10.73 29.00
C HIS A 60 -5.81 10.74 28.07
N ARG A 61 -6.67 11.75 28.24
CA ARG A 61 -7.59 12.19 27.17
C ARG A 61 -7.06 13.48 26.57
N PHE A 62 -6.72 13.44 25.28
CA PHE A 62 -6.37 14.62 24.51
C PHE A 62 -7.48 15.69 24.64
N SER A 63 -7.09 16.97 24.67
CA SER A 63 -8.05 18.08 24.67
C SER A 63 -7.48 19.24 23.89
N LEU A 64 -8.23 19.72 22.88
CA LEU A 64 -7.79 20.83 22.05
C LEU A 64 -7.48 22.10 22.85
N SER A 65 -8.18 22.35 23.95
CA SER A 65 -7.94 23.52 24.82
C SER A 65 -6.60 23.48 25.56
N ARG A 66 -5.94 22.31 25.61
CA ARG A 66 -4.62 22.10 26.25
C ARG A 66 -3.48 22.04 25.25
N LEU A 67 -3.80 21.98 23.97
CA LEU A 67 -2.80 21.89 22.92
C LEU A 67 -2.15 23.27 22.72
N THR A 68 -0.83 23.32 22.73
CA THR A 68 -0.09 24.50 22.28
C THR A 68 -0.19 24.58 20.75
N ILE A 69 -1.08 25.44 20.25
CA ILE A 69 -1.32 25.59 18.81
C ILE A 69 -0.29 26.57 18.22
N PRO A 70 0.53 26.16 17.24
CA PRO A 70 1.49 27.02 16.57
C PRO A 70 0.80 27.89 15.51
N TRP A 71 0.08 28.92 15.95
CA TRP A 71 -0.72 29.80 15.09
C TRP A 71 0.09 30.49 13.97
N GLU A 72 1.40 30.62 14.13
CA GLU A 72 2.32 31.12 13.11
C GLU A 72 2.47 30.19 11.89
N LYS A 73 2.11 28.91 12.04
CA LYS A 73 2.09 27.90 10.97
C LYS A 73 0.71 27.77 10.31
N ALA A 74 -0.21 28.70 10.58
CA ALA A 74 -1.56 28.64 10.05
C ALA A 74 -1.62 29.04 8.57
N GLU A 75 -2.18 28.15 7.75
CA GLU A 75 -2.36 28.33 6.31
C GLU A 75 -3.84 28.46 5.98
N HIS A 76 -4.21 29.47 5.19
CA HIS A 76 -5.57 29.62 4.70
C HIS A 76 -5.75 28.82 3.42
N MET A 77 -6.67 27.87 3.46
CA MET A 77 -7.01 26.99 2.35
C MET A 77 -8.29 27.48 1.67
N PRO A 78 -8.21 28.00 0.43
CA PRO A 78 -9.38 28.46 -0.29
C PRO A 78 -10.30 27.28 -0.65
N ASN A 79 -11.61 27.46 -0.47
CA ASN A 79 -12.64 26.49 -0.87
C ASN A 79 -13.84 27.25 -1.44
N LYS A 80 -14.54 26.66 -2.41
CA LYS A 80 -15.72 27.22 -3.10
C LYS A 80 -16.86 27.61 -2.14
N LYS A 81 -16.98 26.99 -0.96
CA LYS A 81 -18.06 27.25 0.01
C LYS A 81 -17.65 28.21 1.13
N SER A 82 -16.50 27.95 1.75
CA SER A 82 -15.89 28.80 2.77
C SER A 82 -14.45 28.32 2.95
N GLY A 83 -13.47 29.20 2.81
CA GLY A 83 -12.08 28.86 3.14
C GLY A 83 -11.95 28.34 4.58
N TYR A 84 -10.93 27.53 4.83
CA TYR A 84 -10.63 26.99 6.16
C TYR A 84 -9.18 27.27 6.53
N TRP A 85 -8.86 27.20 7.81
CA TRP A 85 -7.49 27.29 8.30
C TRP A 85 -6.94 25.91 8.60
N LEU A 86 -5.69 25.69 8.23
CA LEU A 86 -4.97 24.44 8.49
C LEU A 86 -3.67 24.77 9.24
N ILE A 87 -3.39 24.04 10.32
CA ILE A 87 -2.23 24.27 11.17
C ILE A 87 -1.52 22.94 11.39
N SER A 88 -0.23 22.85 11.07
CA SER A 88 0.56 21.65 11.37
C SER A 88 0.79 21.51 12.88
N LEU A 89 0.50 20.32 13.41
CA LEU A 89 0.71 19.98 14.82
C LEU A 89 1.94 19.08 14.98
N GLU A 90 2.51 19.08 16.19
CA GLU A 90 3.55 18.11 16.56
C GLU A 90 2.94 16.71 16.80
N GLY A 91 3.80 15.69 16.80
CA GLY A 91 3.43 14.29 16.91
C GLY A 91 3.34 13.58 15.55
N ARG A 92 3.60 12.27 15.56
CA ARG A 92 3.41 11.39 14.40
C ARG A 92 2.59 10.17 14.81
N PRO A 93 1.54 9.81 14.05
CA PRO A 93 0.88 8.54 14.26
C PRO A 93 1.86 7.38 13.99
N ILE A 94 1.65 6.27 14.69
CA ILE A 94 2.42 5.05 14.54
C ILE A 94 1.51 4.00 13.93
N MET A 95 1.78 3.68 12.67
CA MET A 95 1.12 2.60 11.95
C MET A 95 2.15 1.51 11.70
N ASN A 96 1.84 0.27 12.07
CA ASN A 96 2.73 -0.88 11.91
C ASN A 96 4.11 -0.70 12.59
N ASN A 97 4.13 -0.16 13.81
CA ASN A 97 5.36 0.18 14.57
C ASN A 97 6.30 1.19 13.89
N ILE A 98 5.84 1.86 12.83
CA ILE A 98 6.61 2.90 12.15
C ILE A 98 5.92 4.23 12.42
N ALA A 99 6.66 5.18 13.01
CA ALA A 99 6.21 6.55 13.19
C ALA A 99 6.18 7.25 11.81
N GLN A 100 5.02 7.24 11.16
CA GLN A 100 4.83 7.74 9.81
C GLN A 100 3.56 8.58 9.71
N GLY A 101 3.62 9.62 8.89
CA GLY A 101 2.52 10.58 8.77
C GLY A 101 2.71 11.80 9.65
N TYR A 102 1.68 12.62 9.68
CA TYR A 102 1.68 13.91 10.36
C TYR A 102 0.27 14.32 10.77
N ARG A 103 0.22 15.19 11.77
CA ARG A 103 -1.01 15.70 12.35
C ARG A 103 -1.25 17.14 11.93
N LYS A 104 -2.48 17.48 11.58
CA LYS A 104 -2.92 18.85 11.30
C LYS A 104 -4.19 19.19 12.07
N LEU A 105 -4.40 20.47 12.32
CA LEU A 105 -5.61 21.02 12.92
C LEU A 105 -6.31 21.88 11.88
N ALA A 106 -7.55 21.54 11.54
CA ALA A 106 -8.36 22.31 10.62
C ALA A 106 -9.44 23.07 11.39
N PHE A 107 -9.60 24.37 11.10
CA PHE A 107 -10.75 25.17 11.53
C PHE A 107 -11.61 25.51 10.33
N LEU A 108 -12.88 25.14 10.38
CA LEU A 108 -13.85 25.37 9.31
C LEU A 108 -15.17 25.89 9.88
N ARG A 109 -15.98 26.51 9.03
CA ARG A 109 -17.39 26.76 9.33
C ARG A 109 -18.23 25.62 8.78
N ASP A 110 -19.16 25.11 9.58
CA ASP A 110 -20.16 24.17 9.10
C ASP A 110 -21.26 24.87 8.29
N SER A 111 -22.22 24.10 7.78
CA SER A 111 -23.36 24.62 7.03
C SER A 111 -24.27 25.56 7.83
N THR A 112 -24.15 25.56 9.16
CA THR A 112 -24.89 26.46 10.06
C THR A 112 -24.10 27.73 10.40
N GLY A 113 -22.88 27.87 9.88
CA GLY A 113 -21.96 28.98 10.12
C GLY A 113 -21.18 28.87 11.44
N ARG A 114 -21.35 27.78 12.20
CA ARG A 114 -20.60 27.54 13.44
C ARG A 114 -19.17 27.13 13.13
N ILE A 115 -18.22 27.62 13.91
CA ILE A 115 -16.82 27.22 13.82
C ILE A 115 -16.70 25.82 14.43
N GLN A 116 -15.97 24.95 13.76
CA GLN A 116 -15.61 23.62 14.23
C GLN A 116 -14.11 23.42 14.05
N ALA A 117 -13.48 22.74 15.01
CA ALA A 117 -12.14 22.23 14.82
C ALA A 117 -12.16 20.73 14.49
N ARG A 118 -11.20 20.30 13.67
CA ARG A 118 -10.96 18.90 13.32
C ARG A 118 -9.49 18.61 13.41
N ILE A 119 -9.15 17.50 14.03
CA ILE A 119 -7.78 17.00 14.00
C ILE A 119 -7.69 16.00 12.86
N LEU A 120 -6.69 16.19 12.02
CA LEU A 120 -6.43 15.33 10.87
C LEU A 120 -5.15 14.55 11.18
N GLU A 121 -5.22 13.24 11.07
CA GLU A 121 -4.02 12.41 10.98
C GLU A 121 -3.89 11.90 9.55
N ILE A 122 -2.78 12.26 8.90
CA ILE A 122 -2.51 11.93 7.51
C ILE A 122 -1.40 10.91 7.53
N ILE A 123 -1.72 9.67 7.15
CA ILE A 123 -0.82 8.53 7.13
C ILE A 123 -0.60 8.12 5.68
N PRO A 124 0.49 8.55 5.05
CA PRO A 124 0.83 8.11 3.71
C PRO A 124 1.06 6.60 3.67
N ASP A 125 0.76 5.96 2.53
CA ASP A 125 1.14 4.57 2.31
C ASP A 125 2.67 4.43 2.37
N GLY A 126 3.17 3.36 2.99
CA GLY A 126 4.60 3.18 3.25
C GLY A 126 5.44 3.18 1.97
N ILE A 127 4.94 2.54 0.90
CA ILE A 127 5.63 2.49 -0.41
C ILE A 127 5.57 3.85 -1.10
N TRP A 128 4.39 4.49 -1.06
CA TRP A 128 4.23 5.84 -1.63
C TRP A 128 5.13 6.87 -0.92
N TYR A 129 5.19 6.84 0.41
CA TYR A 129 5.99 7.77 1.21
C TYR A 129 7.48 7.63 0.92
N GLN A 130 7.94 6.38 0.80
CA GLN A 130 9.31 6.06 0.42
C GLN A 130 9.67 6.65 -0.95
N ARG A 131 8.76 6.56 -1.93
CA ARG A 131 8.94 7.06 -3.31
C ARG A 131 8.91 8.58 -3.40
N LYS A 132 7.93 9.26 -2.78
CA LYS A 132 7.62 10.67 -3.10
C LYS A 132 8.15 11.69 -2.11
N GLN A 133 8.38 11.34 -0.84
CA GLN A 133 8.90 12.21 0.25
C GLN A 133 8.11 13.49 0.57
N LYS A 134 7.31 14.00 -0.38
CA LYS A 134 6.48 15.20 -0.26
C LYS A 134 5.07 14.83 -0.69
N VAL A 135 4.12 15.06 0.21
CA VAL A 135 2.69 14.84 -0.07
C VAL A 135 2.18 15.96 -0.95
N THR A 136 1.76 15.60 -2.16
CA THR A 136 0.91 16.45 -2.99
C THR A 136 -0.46 15.80 -3.13
N THR A 137 -1.52 16.58 -3.11
CA THR A 137 -2.89 16.06 -3.24
C THR A 137 -3.15 15.42 -4.59
N ALA A 138 -2.42 15.84 -5.63
CA ALA A 138 -2.55 15.30 -6.98
C ALA A 138 -2.13 13.84 -7.10
N ASP A 139 -1.25 13.36 -6.22
CA ASP A 139 -0.69 12.00 -6.31
C ASP A 139 -0.69 11.22 -4.99
N PHE A 140 -1.29 11.75 -3.92
CA PHE A 140 -1.30 11.11 -2.60
C PHE A 140 -1.89 9.69 -2.63
N THR A 141 -1.16 8.74 -2.05
CA THR A 141 -1.66 7.40 -1.69
C THR A 141 -1.49 7.22 -0.20
N GLY A 142 -2.56 6.85 0.50
CA GLY A 142 -2.56 6.73 1.96
C GLY A 142 -3.93 6.98 2.57
N ARG A 143 -3.95 7.31 3.86
CA ARG A 143 -5.15 7.49 4.66
C ARG A 143 -5.18 8.88 5.29
N ILE A 144 -6.37 9.45 5.39
CA ILE A 144 -6.63 10.67 6.16
C ILE A 144 -7.74 10.38 7.15
N PHE A 145 -7.44 10.48 8.44
CA PHE A 145 -8.38 10.31 9.53
C PHE A 145 -8.84 11.67 10.03
N PHE A 146 -10.12 11.81 10.37
CA PHE A 146 -10.71 13.03 10.91
C PHE A 146 -11.26 12.76 12.30
N TYR A 147 -10.81 13.58 13.25
CA TYR A 147 -11.16 13.51 14.66
C TYR A 147 -11.90 14.77 15.10
N ASP A 148 -12.71 14.63 16.14
CA ASP A 148 -13.27 15.76 16.88
C ASP A 148 -12.24 16.40 17.84
N GLU A 149 -12.69 17.39 18.61
CA GLU A 149 -11.85 18.18 19.53
C GLU A 149 -11.44 17.43 20.80
N ALA A 150 -12.11 16.31 21.05
CA ALA A 150 -11.83 15.37 22.12
C ALA A 150 -11.09 14.12 21.62
N TYR A 151 -10.63 14.13 20.36
CA TYR A 151 -9.89 13.04 19.72
C TYR A 151 -10.70 11.76 19.47
N HIS A 152 -12.02 11.86 19.34
CA HIS A 152 -12.82 10.74 18.87
C HIS A 152 -12.80 10.69 17.34
N LEU A 153 -12.49 9.51 16.78
CA LEU A 153 -12.53 9.28 15.34
C LEU A 153 -13.96 9.53 14.83
N LEU A 154 -14.10 10.37 13.82
CA LEU A 154 -15.37 10.67 13.17
C LEU A 154 -15.53 9.85 11.89
N ASN A 155 -14.52 9.91 11.03
CA ASN A 155 -14.42 9.19 9.76
C ASN A 155 -13.00 9.29 9.22
N GLY A 156 -12.76 8.74 8.03
CA GLY A 156 -11.55 8.92 7.27
C GLY A 156 -11.74 8.59 5.80
N ILE A 157 -10.71 8.83 5.01
CA ILE A 157 -10.69 8.65 3.56
C ILE A 157 -9.42 7.90 3.17
N VAL A 158 -9.57 6.95 2.26
CA VAL A 158 -8.46 6.23 1.63
C VAL A 158 -8.22 6.80 0.24
N TYR A 159 -6.98 7.14 -0.06
CA TYR A 159 -6.54 7.67 -1.34
C TYR A 159 -5.57 6.72 -2.04
N SER A 160 -5.66 6.67 -3.37
CA SER A 160 -4.66 6.08 -4.25
C SER A 160 -4.43 7.00 -5.44
N SER A 161 -3.18 7.42 -5.62
CA SER A 161 -2.75 8.29 -6.74
C SER A 161 -3.61 9.55 -6.86
N GLY A 162 -3.91 10.20 -5.74
CA GLY A 162 -4.71 11.42 -5.64
C GLY A 162 -6.23 11.21 -5.77
N LYS A 163 -6.69 9.98 -6.02
CA LYS A 163 -8.11 9.64 -6.09
C LYS A 163 -8.58 9.04 -4.78
N GLN A 164 -9.74 9.50 -4.30
CA GLN A 164 -10.43 8.82 -3.21
C GLN A 164 -10.92 7.46 -3.70
N ILE A 165 -10.57 6.40 -2.98
CA ILE A 165 -10.90 5.01 -3.33
C ILE A 165 -11.63 4.28 -2.20
N GLY A 166 -11.67 4.86 -1.00
CA GLY A 166 -12.31 4.22 0.15
C GLY A 166 -12.66 5.21 1.25
N GLU A 167 -13.41 4.72 2.23
CA GLU A 167 -13.84 5.45 3.42
C GLU A 167 -13.44 4.66 4.67
N ILE A 168 -13.15 5.38 5.74
CA ILE A 168 -12.86 4.85 7.08
C ILE A 168 -13.96 5.32 8.03
N LYS A 169 -14.40 4.43 8.92
CA LYS A 169 -15.36 4.75 9.98
C LYS A 169 -14.88 4.20 11.32
N PRO A 170 -15.36 4.76 12.45
CA PRO A 170 -15.13 4.17 13.76
C PRO A 170 -15.58 2.70 13.74
N GLY A 171 -14.76 1.80 14.29
CA GLY A 171 -15.14 0.40 14.45
C GLY A 171 -16.43 0.31 15.29
N LYS A 172 -17.34 -0.59 14.93
CA LYS A 172 -18.57 -0.79 15.73
C LYS A 172 -18.19 -1.45 17.06
N SER A 173 -18.65 -0.90 18.18
CA SER A 173 -18.95 -1.76 19.33
C SER A 173 -20.13 -2.64 18.91
N GLU A 174 -19.96 -3.96 18.98
CA GLU A 174 -20.84 -4.99 18.44
C GLU A 174 -22.33 -4.60 18.40
N THR A 175 -22.89 -4.47 17.20
CA THR A 175 -24.23 -4.95 16.85
C THR A 175 -24.38 -4.87 15.32
N SER A 176 -24.35 -6.06 14.73
CA SER A 176 -24.65 -6.27 13.32
C SER A 176 -26.16 -6.12 13.10
N PRO A 177 -26.62 -5.44 12.03
CA PRO A 177 -27.93 -5.71 11.45
C PRO A 177 -27.77 -6.59 10.21
N THR A 178 -28.51 -7.69 10.25
CA THR A 178 -28.81 -8.63 9.18
C THR A 178 -29.72 -8.04 8.09
N ASN A 179 -29.63 -8.69 6.92
CA ASN A 179 -30.68 -8.95 5.91
C ASN A 179 -30.83 -8.10 4.63
N THR A 180 -30.44 -8.78 3.54
CA THR A 180 -31.15 -9.11 2.27
C THR A 180 -31.80 -8.02 1.42
N HIS A 181 -31.55 -8.04 0.10
CA HIS A 181 -32.49 -8.53 -0.92
C HIS A 181 -31.81 -8.73 -2.29
N LEU A 182 -32.05 -9.89 -2.91
CA LEU A 182 -31.79 -10.19 -4.33
C LEU A 182 -32.90 -9.58 -5.20
N HIS A 183 -32.54 -8.89 -6.27
CA HIS A 183 -33.39 -8.73 -7.46
C HIS A 183 -32.52 -8.76 -8.73
N ALA A 184 -33.06 -9.39 -9.78
CA ALA A 184 -32.35 -9.77 -10.98
C ALA A 184 -32.29 -8.69 -12.07
N SER A 185 -31.12 -8.65 -12.74
CA SER A 185 -30.84 -8.26 -14.14
C SER A 185 -31.19 -6.84 -14.59
N MET A 186 -30.29 -5.90 -14.33
CA MET A 186 -29.71 -4.99 -15.33
C MET A 186 -28.24 -4.76 -14.94
N LEU A 187 -27.34 -4.59 -15.93
CA LEU A 187 -25.89 -4.31 -15.81
C LEU A 187 -25.44 -3.79 -14.43
N ASP A 188 -24.95 -4.68 -13.56
CA ASP A 188 -24.40 -4.32 -12.26
C ASP A 188 -22.88 -4.31 -12.35
N ILE A 189 -22.27 -3.17 -12.04
CA ILE A 189 -20.93 -3.20 -11.44
C ILE A 189 -21.18 -3.85 -10.09
N VAL A 190 -20.82 -5.13 -9.95
CA VAL A 190 -20.85 -5.76 -8.64
C VAL A 190 -19.67 -5.19 -7.87
N GLU A 191 -19.96 -4.12 -7.13
CA GLU A 191 -19.11 -3.58 -6.08
C GLU A 191 -19.28 -4.50 -4.86
N ASP A 192 -18.39 -5.48 -4.73
CA ASP A 192 -18.32 -6.29 -3.51
C ASP A 192 -17.37 -5.58 -2.55
N CYS A 193 -17.96 -4.82 -1.62
CA CYS A 193 -17.24 -4.16 -0.55
C CYS A 193 -17.27 -4.99 0.72
N GLN A 194 -16.09 -5.25 1.27
CA GLN A 194 -15.92 -5.83 2.59
C GLN A 194 -15.30 -4.80 3.53
N TRP A 195 -15.79 -4.80 4.77
CA TRP A 195 -15.22 -3.97 5.83
C TRP A 195 -14.24 -4.81 6.63
N TYR A 196 -13.02 -4.32 6.76
CA TYR A 196 -11.97 -4.94 7.56
C TYR A 196 -11.67 -4.06 8.75
N GLU A 197 -11.56 -4.66 9.93
CA GLU A 197 -11.13 -3.96 11.13
C GLU A 197 -9.60 -3.94 11.18
N GLU A 198 -9.06 -2.75 11.38
CA GLU A 198 -7.63 -2.48 11.47
C GLU A 198 -7.37 -1.58 12.67
N ASN A 199 -6.10 -1.42 13.03
CA ASN A 199 -5.72 -0.57 14.15
C ASN A 199 -4.39 0.14 13.92
N TYR A 200 -4.19 1.24 14.65
CA TYR A 200 -2.92 1.95 14.73
C TYR A 200 -2.82 2.70 16.07
N TYR A 201 -1.64 3.18 16.43
CA TYR A 201 -1.48 4.08 17.58
C TYR A 201 -1.49 5.52 17.09
N ASP A 202 -2.39 6.35 17.60
CA ASP A 202 -2.40 7.77 17.27
C ASP A 202 -1.12 8.48 17.78
N ALA A 203 -0.93 9.75 17.41
CA ALA A 203 0.27 10.46 17.84
C ALA A 203 0.39 10.72 19.36
N ASP A 204 -0.65 10.42 20.15
CA ASP A 204 -0.62 10.45 21.61
C ASP A 204 -0.38 9.06 22.22
N GLY A 205 -0.16 8.04 21.37
CA GLY A 205 0.12 6.67 21.77
C GLY A 205 -1.12 5.88 22.18
N VAL A 206 -2.32 6.35 21.81
CA VAL A 206 -3.58 5.64 22.09
C VAL A 206 -3.93 4.72 20.92
N LEU A 207 -4.25 3.47 21.24
CA LEU A 207 -4.70 2.49 20.26
C LEU A 207 -6.05 2.94 19.66
N THR A 208 -6.07 3.20 18.37
CA THR A 208 -7.26 3.50 17.59
C THR A 208 -7.61 2.31 16.72
N VAL A 209 -8.83 1.78 16.91
CA VAL A 209 -9.41 0.71 16.09
C VAL A 209 -10.39 1.34 15.09
N TYR A 210 -10.25 0.99 13.81
CA TYR A 210 -11.07 1.53 12.73
C TYR A 210 -11.51 0.42 11.76
N ALA A 211 -12.59 0.68 11.04
CA ALA A 211 -13.01 -0.17 9.93
C ALA A 211 -12.70 0.54 8.60
N GLU A 212 -12.03 -0.16 7.69
CA GLU A 212 -11.75 0.27 6.32
C GLU A 212 -12.61 -0.52 5.35
N ARG A 213 -13.18 0.16 4.35
CA ARG A 213 -13.94 -0.48 3.28
C ARG A 213 -13.04 -0.75 2.09
N ASP A 214 -12.79 -2.02 1.81
CA ASP A 214 -12.14 -2.46 0.56
C ASP A 214 -13.21 -2.96 -0.40
N CYS A 215 -13.15 -2.50 -1.64
CA CYS A 215 -14.17 -2.82 -2.65
C CYS A 215 -13.50 -3.44 -3.87
N SER A 216 -13.94 -4.64 -4.21
CA SER A 216 -13.62 -5.27 -5.48
C SER A 216 -14.70 -4.97 -6.50
N TYR A 217 -14.28 -4.56 -7.70
CA TYR A 217 -15.18 -4.25 -8.80
C TYR A 217 -15.02 -5.35 -9.84
N SER A 218 -16.09 -6.10 -10.10
CA SER A 218 -16.14 -7.01 -11.24
C SER A 218 -17.01 -6.38 -12.34
N ILE A 219 -16.44 -6.27 -13.55
CA ILE A 219 -17.11 -5.68 -14.72
C ILE A 219 -17.35 -6.79 -15.74
N TYR A 220 -18.61 -6.96 -16.16
CA TYR A 220 -18.95 -7.73 -17.36
C TYR A 220 -19.18 -6.77 -18.53
N ASP A 221 -18.47 -7.00 -19.64
CA ASP A 221 -18.31 -6.07 -20.77
C ASP A 221 -19.56 -5.97 -21.66
N SER A 222 -20.08 -4.74 -21.83
CA SER A 222 -20.35 -4.17 -23.15
C SER A 222 -20.43 -2.64 -23.11
N SER A 223 -19.33 -2.00 -23.51
CA SER A 223 -19.21 -0.64 -24.12
C SER A 223 -19.87 0.63 -23.50
N LEU A 224 -19.07 1.70 -23.45
CA LEU A 224 -19.39 3.15 -23.48
C LEU A 224 -19.83 3.91 -22.18
N TYR A 225 -18.85 4.61 -21.60
CA TYR A 225 -18.81 6.03 -21.20
C TYR A 225 -19.93 6.65 -20.32
N SER A 226 -19.59 7.07 -19.09
CA SER A 226 -19.65 8.48 -18.61
C SER A 226 -19.50 8.55 -17.08
N GLY A 227 -18.62 9.43 -16.59
CA GLY A 227 -18.26 9.59 -15.19
C GLY A 227 -19.22 10.44 -14.35
N ILE A 228 -18.96 10.43 -13.04
CA ILE A 228 -19.55 11.35 -12.05
C ILE A 228 -18.41 11.99 -11.26
N ASP A 229 -18.35 13.32 -11.35
CA ASP A 229 -17.47 14.23 -10.62
C ASP A 229 -18.15 14.62 -9.31
N MET A 230 -17.43 14.45 -8.20
CA MET A 230 -17.81 14.95 -6.88
C MET A 230 -16.61 15.67 -6.24
N GLY A 231 -16.36 16.89 -6.70
CA GLY A 231 -15.96 18.05 -5.88
C GLY A 231 -14.94 17.82 -4.75
N GLY A 232 -13.67 17.60 -5.12
CA GLY A 232 -12.54 17.61 -4.20
C GLY A 232 -12.21 19.02 -3.67
N GLY A 233 -12.27 19.18 -2.35
CA GLY A 233 -11.58 20.26 -1.64
C GLY A 233 -10.15 19.83 -1.30
N ASP A 234 -9.18 20.76 -1.39
CA ASP A 234 -7.74 20.51 -1.26
C ASP A 234 -7.30 20.34 0.21
N TYR A 235 -7.77 19.29 0.91
CA TYR A 235 -7.50 19.09 2.34
C TYR A 235 -6.01 18.94 2.70
N ALA A 236 -5.14 18.59 1.74
CA ALA A 236 -3.73 18.34 2.02
C ALA A 236 -2.78 19.52 1.70
N GLY A 237 -3.29 20.65 1.19
CA GLY A 237 -2.63 21.96 1.08
C GLY A 237 -1.13 21.96 0.77
N GLY A 238 -0.79 22.41 -0.44
CA GLY A 238 0.58 22.65 -0.88
C GLY A 238 1.27 23.77 -0.10
N GLY A 239 1.71 23.46 1.12
CA GLY A 239 2.51 24.31 1.98
C GLY A 239 3.74 23.54 2.44
N GLY A 240 4.86 23.74 1.75
CA GLY A 240 6.16 23.34 2.27
C GLY A 240 6.49 24.21 3.48
N GLY A 241 6.29 23.67 4.69
CA GLY A 241 6.54 24.37 5.94
C GLY A 241 7.23 23.45 6.94
N GLY A 242 8.52 23.67 7.15
CA GLY A 242 9.40 22.91 8.03
C GLY A 242 8.87 22.81 9.45
N GLY A 243 9.00 21.62 10.03
CA GLY A 243 8.49 21.30 11.37
C GLY A 243 8.63 19.84 11.75
N GLY A 244 8.91 18.95 10.80
CA GLY A 244 9.72 17.77 11.07
C GLY A 244 11.16 18.11 10.71
N ASP A 245 12.10 17.78 11.59
CA ASP A 245 13.52 17.76 11.25
C ASP A 245 13.70 17.14 9.86
N ALA A 246 14.51 17.76 9.01
CA ALA A 246 14.80 17.30 7.66
C ALA A 246 15.68 16.05 7.64
N SER A 247 15.58 15.20 8.67
CA SER A 247 15.94 13.80 8.55
C SER A 247 14.92 13.19 7.59
N GLY A 248 15.38 13.00 6.35
CA GLY A 248 14.58 12.47 5.25
C GLY A 248 13.81 11.24 5.68
N ALA A 249 12.73 10.92 4.94
CA ALA A 249 11.97 9.68 5.12
C ALA A 249 12.93 8.54 5.50
N PRO A 250 12.65 7.79 6.58
CA PRO A 250 13.59 6.82 7.14
C PRO A 250 14.16 5.98 6.01
N GLU A 251 15.48 5.76 6.06
CA GLU A 251 16.15 4.95 5.04
C GLU A 251 15.36 3.66 4.84
N VAL A 252 15.24 3.22 3.59
CA VAL A 252 14.56 1.96 3.28
C VAL A 252 15.30 0.88 4.05
N SER A 253 14.60 0.26 5.02
CA SER A 253 15.21 -0.75 5.88
C SER A 253 15.83 -1.83 4.99
N ASN A 254 17.08 -2.19 5.29
CA ASN A 254 17.80 -3.19 4.51
C ASN A 254 16.97 -4.47 4.43
N LEU A 255 16.92 -5.05 3.24
CA LEU A 255 16.35 -6.38 3.09
C LEU A 255 17.20 -7.35 3.92
N PRO A 256 16.59 -8.33 4.59
CA PRO A 256 17.36 -9.32 5.34
C PRO A 256 18.44 -9.97 4.47
N GLY A 257 19.69 -9.96 4.93
CA GLY A 257 20.85 -10.50 4.19
C GLY A 257 21.45 -9.59 3.10
N GLU A 258 20.86 -8.42 2.82
CA GLU A 258 21.27 -7.56 1.69
C GLU A 258 22.72 -7.04 1.76
N SER A 259 23.28 -6.91 2.96
CA SER A 259 24.63 -6.40 3.18
C SER A 259 25.73 -7.34 2.71
N GLY A 260 25.40 -8.57 2.31
CA GLY A 260 26.38 -9.50 1.78
C GLY A 260 27.00 -9.04 0.45
N PRO A 261 28.20 -9.54 0.13
CA PRO A 261 28.89 -9.18 -1.09
C PRO A 261 28.14 -9.69 -2.32
N LYS A 262 28.24 -8.94 -3.42
CA LYS A 262 27.74 -9.36 -4.74
C LYS A 262 28.47 -10.62 -5.19
N LEU A 263 27.70 -11.65 -5.55
CA LEU A 263 28.22 -12.90 -6.10
C LEU A 263 28.41 -12.81 -7.62
N ASP A 264 29.32 -13.65 -8.15
CA ASP A 264 29.27 -14.09 -9.55
C ASP A 264 28.29 -15.28 -9.65
N PRO A 265 27.10 -15.10 -10.25
CA PRO A 265 26.08 -16.15 -10.29
C PRO A 265 26.57 -17.42 -11.00
N LYS A 266 27.38 -17.29 -12.06
CA LYS A 266 27.83 -18.44 -12.85
C LYS A 266 28.86 -19.25 -12.06
N ALA A 267 29.86 -18.58 -11.49
CA ALA A 267 30.86 -19.25 -10.66
C ALA A 267 30.23 -19.96 -9.45
N TYR A 268 29.20 -19.35 -8.86
CA TYR A 268 28.50 -19.91 -7.71
C TYR A 268 27.66 -21.16 -8.06
N MET A 269 26.98 -21.12 -9.21
CA MET A 269 26.13 -22.22 -9.68
C MET A 269 26.90 -23.37 -10.33
N ASN A 270 28.11 -23.12 -10.86
CA ASN A 270 28.96 -24.14 -11.49
C ASN A 270 29.32 -25.31 -10.56
N CYS A 271 29.22 -25.12 -9.24
CA CYS A 271 29.48 -26.17 -8.25
C CYS A 271 28.72 -27.48 -8.50
N PHE A 272 27.49 -27.39 -9.00
CA PHE A 272 26.65 -28.57 -9.23
C PHE A 272 27.14 -29.47 -10.36
N GLY A 273 28.01 -28.97 -11.24
CA GLY A 273 28.63 -29.75 -12.31
C GLY A 273 29.63 -30.81 -11.80
N SER A 274 30.14 -30.65 -10.58
CA SER A 274 31.07 -31.61 -9.96
C SER A 274 30.41 -32.92 -9.49
N ILE A 275 29.09 -32.93 -9.35
CA ILE A 275 28.32 -34.12 -8.95
C ILE A 275 27.64 -34.68 -10.21
N PRO A 276 27.89 -35.93 -10.61
CA PRO A 276 27.18 -36.55 -11.72
C PRO A 276 25.67 -36.63 -11.47
N ASP A 277 24.85 -36.47 -12.51
CA ASP A 277 23.39 -36.55 -12.39
C ASP A 277 22.90 -37.99 -12.08
N ALA A 278 23.66 -38.99 -12.50
CA ALA A 278 23.32 -40.40 -12.29
C ALA A 278 23.24 -40.73 -10.80
N ASN A 279 22.05 -41.17 -10.36
CA ASN A 279 21.72 -41.50 -8.96
C ASN A 279 21.86 -40.31 -7.98
N ALA A 280 21.91 -39.08 -8.49
CA ALA A 280 21.88 -37.90 -7.64
C ALA A 280 20.44 -37.54 -7.26
N THR A 281 20.26 -37.10 -6.02
CA THR A 281 19.01 -36.50 -5.54
C THR A 281 19.15 -34.98 -5.61
N MET A 282 18.14 -34.31 -6.15
CA MET A 282 18.15 -32.86 -6.36
C MET A 282 16.94 -32.23 -5.71
N GLN A 283 17.18 -31.18 -4.94
CA GLN A 283 16.16 -30.49 -4.15
C GLN A 283 16.23 -28.99 -4.38
N VAL A 284 15.06 -28.39 -4.45
CA VAL A 284 14.85 -26.94 -4.44
C VAL A 284 14.11 -26.60 -3.16
N THR A 285 14.64 -25.69 -2.36
CA THR A 285 13.97 -25.19 -1.15
C THR A 285 13.77 -23.69 -1.30
N VAL A 286 12.54 -23.24 -1.13
CA VAL A 286 12.21 -21.82 -1.07
C VAL A 286 12.12 -21.42 0.39
N TYR A 287 12.92 -20.44 0.78
CA TYR A 287 12.92 -19.86 2.12
C TYR A 287 12.24 -18.50 2.07
N VAL A 288 11.28 -18.28 2.96
CA VAL A 288 10.57 -17.00 3.06
C VAL A 288 10.75 -16.45 4.47
N GLN A 289 11.39 -15.29 4.53
CA GLN A 289 11.34 -14.43 5.71
C GLN A 289 10.24 -13.40 5.49
N GLU A 290 9.15 -13.58 6.21
CA GLU A 290 8.00 -12.71 6.12
C GLU A 290 8.34 -11.33 6.72
N PRO A 291 7.76 -10.25 6.19
CA PRO A 291 7.94 -8.91 6.76
C PRO A 291 7.51 -8.88 8.22
N PHE A 292 6.34 -9.50 8.47
CA PHE A 292 5.75 -9.76 9.77
C PHE A 292 5.19 -11.20 9.75
N PRO A 293 5.78 -12.14 10.50
CA PRO A 293 5.45 -13.56 10.38
C PRO A 293 3.99 -13.90 10.66
N GLY A 294 3.39 -14.75 9.82
CA GLY A 294 2.00 -15.19 9.95
C GLY A 294 0.95 -14.13 9.58
N THR A 295 1.32 -13.13 8.78
CA THR A 295 0.42 -12.08 8.30
C THR A 295 0.62 -11.82 6.81
N THR A 296 -0.36 -11.23 6.15
CA THR A 296 -0.25 -10.77 4.76
C THR A 296 0.36 -9.36 4.64
N PHE A 297 0.88 -8.80 5.74
CA PHE A 297 1.45 -7.45 5.76
C PHE A 297 2.79 -7.40 5.02
N ASN A 298 2.90 -6.46 4.09
CA ASN A 298 4.06 -6.31 3.21
C ASN A 298 5.20 -5.47 3.81
N LEU A 299 5.06 -5.00 5.05
CA LEU A 299 6.07 -4.21 5.74
C LEU A 299 6.03 -4.54 7.25
N GLY A 300 7.19 -4.85 7.82
CA GLY A 300 7.30 -5.18 9.24
C GLY A 300 8.75 -5.10 9.75
N PRO A 301 9.07 -5.74 10.89
CA PRO A 301 10.41 -5.74 11.48
C PRO A 301 11.51 -6.21 10.50
N ASN A 302 11.16 -7.08 9.55
CA ASN A 302 12.07 -7.59 8.53
C ASN A 302 12.03 -6.75 7.22
N SER A 303 11.75 -5.45 7.30
CA SER A 303 11.50 -4.59 6.13
C SER A 303 10.30 -5.13 5.33
N VAL A 304 10.43 -5.25 4.01
CA VAL A 304 9.45 -5.89 3.12
C VAL A 304 9.60 -7.42 3.04
N GLY A 305 10.35 -8.01 3.97
CA GLY A 305 10.68 -9.43 3.98
C GLY A 305 11.73 -9.80 2.93
N HIS A 306 11.98 -11.10 2.81
CA HIS A 306 12.86 -11.64 1.78
C HIS A 306 12.47 -13.05 1.35
N THR A 307 12.71 -13.38 0.08
CA THR A 307 12.58 -14.74 -0.44
C THR A 307 13.92 -15.16 -1.03
N ALA A 308 14.44 -16.30 -0.57
CA ALA A 308 15.67 -16.90 -1.06
C ALA A 308 15.42 -18.32 -1.60
N ILE A 309 16.28 -18.77 -2.51
CA ILE A 309 16.23 -20.11 -3.09
C ILE A 309 17.48 -20.90 -2.69
N GLY A 310 17.26 -22.09 -2.15
CA GLY A 310 18.28 -23.08 -1.86
C GLY A 310 18.23 -24.21 -2.87
N LEU A 311 19.35 -24.50 -3.52
CA LEU A 311 19.52 -25.61 -4.43
C LEU A 311 20.47 -26.62 -3.80
N THR A 312 20.03 -27.87 -3.65
CA THR A 312 20.85 -28.96 -3.11
C THR A 312 20.93 -30.09 -4.11
N LYS A 313 22.15 -30.56 -4.40
CA LYS A 313 22.41 -31.76 -5.18
C LYS A 313 23.29 -32.71 -4.38
N THR A 314 22.86 -33.96 -4.26
CA THR A 314 23.56 -34.99 -3.48
C THR A 314 23.75 -36.22 -4.34
N GLY A 315 24.99 -36.68 -4.51
CA GLY A 315 25.33 -37.85 -5.32
C GLY A 315 26.78 -38.27 -5.11
N GLY A 316 27.10 -39.55 -5.30
CA GLY A 316 28.47 -40.07 -5.18
C GLY A 316 29.13 -39.86 -3.81
N GLY A 317 28.34 -39.71 -2.74
CA GLY A 317 28.84 -39.43 -1.38
C GLY A 317 29.12 -37.96 -1.09
N THR A 318 28.89 -37.06 -2.05
CA THR A 318 29.05 -35.61 -1.90
C THR A 318 27.69 -34.91 -1.94
N SER A 319 27.53 -33.83 -1.19
CA SER A 319 26.35 -32.98 -1.21
C SER A 319 26.77 -31.52 -1.31
N ILE A 320 26.26 -30.80 -2.31
CA ILE A 320 26.47 -29.37 -2.49
C ILE A 320 25.14 -28.67 -2.28
N THR A 321 25.15 -27.58 -1.51
CA THR A 321 24.02 -26.67 -1.36
C THR A 321 24.46 -25.26 -1.71
N GLN A 322 23.63 -24.51 -2.43
CA GLN A 322 23.80 -23.07 -2.65
C GLN A 322 22.49 -22.37 -2.28
N VAL A 323 22.56 -21.41 -1.37
CA VAL A 323 21.42 -20.57 -0.99
C VAL A 323 21.69 -19.14 -1.42
N VAL A 324 20.85 -18.61 -2.31
CA VAL A 324 21.02 -17.27 -2.86
C VAL A 324 19.72 -16.47 -2.80
N GLY A 325 19.88 -15.17 -2.65
CA GLY A 325 18.80 -14.19 -2.69
C GLY A 325 19.07 -13.10 -3.72
N PHE A 326 18.00 -12.49 -4.21
CA PHE A 326 18.03 -11.46 -5.24
C PHE A 326 17.72 -10.09 -4.62
N TYR A 327 18.61 -9.13 -4.84
CA TYR A 327 18.62 -7.84 -4.14
C TYR A 327 18.86 -6.69 -5.11
N PRO A 328 18.48 -5.45 -4.73
CA PRO A 328 18.98 -4.26 -5.40
C PRO A 328 20.47 -4.05 -5.09
N ASP A 329 21.22 -3.60 -6.09
CA ASP A 329 22.62 -3.18 -6.00
C ASP A 329 22.67 -1.65 -5.86
N ALA A 330 22.02 -1.15 -4.81
CA ALA A 330 21.88 0.27 -4.50
C ALA A 330 21.73 0.49 -2.99
N THR A 331 21.75 1.75 -2.55
CA THR A 331 21.56 2.12 -1.14
C THR A 331 20.37 3.07 -0.98
N GLY A 332 19.85 3.16 0.25
CA GLY A 332 18.72 4.03 0.57
C GLY A 332 17.52 3.83 -0.36
N LYS A 333 17.07 4.92 -1.00
CA LYS A 333 15.85 4.96 -1.81
C LYS A 333 16.04 4.44 -3.23
N ASP A 334 17.26 4.45 -3.72
CA ASP A 334 17.57 3.99 -5.08
C ASP A 334 17.31 2.48 -5.20
N LYS A 335 17.23 1.76 -4.07
CA LYS A 335 16.85 0.35 -3.97
C LYS A 335 15.46 0.00 -4.52
N LEU A 336 14.55 0.98 -4.62
CA LEU A 336 13.20 0.72 -5.10
C LEU A 336 13.15 0.30 -6.57
N HIS A 337 14.13 0.77 -7.35
CA HIS A 337 14.34 0.43 -8.74
C HIS A 337 15.84 0.59 -9.07
N ALA A 338 16.57 -0.51 -9.13
CA ALA A 338 18.03 -0.51 -9.21
C ALA A 338 18.56 -1.62 -10.12
N PRO A 339 19.83 -1.56 -10.54
CA PRO A 339 20.54 -2.76 -10.94
C PRO A 339 20.42 -3.85 -9.86
N SER A 340 20.42 -5.11 -10.23
CA SER A 340 20.33 -6.20 -9.26
C SER A 340 21.70 -6.77 -8.88
N LYS A 341 21.71 -7.51 -7.77
CA LYS A 341 22.79 -8.41 -7.36
C LYS A 341 22.23 -9.69 -6.76
N LEU A 342 22.98 -10.77 -6.88
CA LEU A 342 22.79 -11.96 -6.03
C LEU A 342 23.72 -11.90 -4.84
N VAL A 343 23.22 -12.37 -3.71
CA VAL A 343 23.96 -12.47 -2.44
C VAL A 343 23.80 -13.89 -1.89
N ASP A 344 24.81 -14.36 -1.16
CA ASP A 344 24.77 -15.63 -0.43
C ASP A 344 23.87 -15.49 0.80
N ASN A 345 22.83 -16.31 0.87
CA ASN A 345 21.84 -16.32 1.94
C ASN A 345 22.02 -17.51 2.90
N SER A 346 23.24 -18.04 3.01
CA SER A 346 23.65 -18.94 4.08
C SER A 346 23.21 -18.41 5.45
N GLY A 347 22.49 -19.22 6.21
CA GLY A 347 22.07 -18.84 7.55
C GLY A 347 21.02 -17.72 7.60
N LEU A 348 20.34 -17.43 6.49
CA LEU A 348 19.18 -16.52 6.50
C LEU A 348 18.10 -17.08 7.45
N ASP A 349 17.65 -16.26 8.39
CA ASP A 349 16.45 -16.55 9.19
C ASP A 349 15.22 -16.60 8.28
N TYR A 350 14.40 -17.63 8.39
CA TYR A 350 13.13 -17.74 7.66
C TYR A 350 11.99 -18.11 8.60
N ASN A 351 10.76 -17.76 8.21
CA ASN A 351 9.53 -18.06 8.94
C ASN A 351 8.86 -19.31 8.38
N VAL A 352 8.84 -19.41 7.05
CA VAL A 352 8.33 -20.59 6.36
C VAL A 352 9.26 -21.04 5.25
N SER A 353 9.24 -22.33 4.94
CA SER A 353 9.92 -22.87 3.78
C SER A 353 9.13 -24.02 3.15
N ILE A 354 9.36 -24.23 1.87
CA ILE A 354 8.81 -25.35 1.11
C ILE A 354 9.90 -25.99 0.25
N THR A 355 9.99 -27.31 0.26
CA THR A 355 11.01 -28.08 -0.46
C THR A 355 10.36 -28.95 -1.55
N TYR A 356 11.05 -29.10 -2.68
CA TYR A 356 10.64 -29.96 -3.78
C TYR A 356 11.80 -30.84 -4.20
N ASN A 357 11.53 -32.12 -4.43
CA ASN A 357 12.45 -32.99 -5.17
C ASN A 357 12.20 -32.78 -6.67
N VAL A 358 13.26 -32.58 -7.44
CA VAL A 358 13.18 -32.28 -8.87
C VAL A 358 14.01 -33.24 -9.69
N SER A 359 13.66 -33.37 -10.97
CA SER A 359 14.47 -34.13 -11.93
C SER A 359 15.79 -33.41 -12.21
N ALA A 360 16.79 -34.13 -12.75
CA ALA A 360 18.04 -33.52 -13.17
C ALA A 360 17.84 -32.44 -14.25
N THR A 361 16.92 -32.69 -15.19
CA THR A 361 16.58 -31.74 -16.25
C THR A 361 16.02 -30.45 -15.65
N ASP A 362 15.07 -30.57 -14.73
CA ASP A 362 14.40 -29.43 -14.12
C ASP A 362 15.33 -28.65 -13.20
N PHE A 363 16.11 -29.35 -12.38
CA PHE A 363 17.15 -28.74 -11.56
C PHE A 363 18.12 -27.91 -12.41
N ASN A 364 18.58 -28.45 -13.54
CA ASN A 364 19.49 -27.74 -14.44
C ASN A 364 18.84 -26.50 -15.08
N LYS A 365 17.54 -26.50 -15.37
CA LYS A 365 16.83 -25.28 -15.82
C LYS A 365 16.84 -24.20 -14.74
N ILE A 366 16.61 -24.58 -13.48
CA ILE A 366 16.64 -23.65 -12.33
C ILE A 366 18.06 -23.11 -12.12
N VAL A 367 19.07 -23.98 -12.13
CA VAL A 367 20.48 -23.59 -12.03
C VAL A 367 20.86 -22.59 -13.14
N ASN A 368 20.44 -22.85 -14.38
CA ASN A 368 20.69 -21.95 -15.51
C ASN A 368 20.01 -20.58 -15.34
N TYR A 369 18.77 -20.56 -14.86
CA TYR A 369 18.06 -19.32 -14.56
C TYR A 369 18.80 -18.51 -13.49
N VAL A 370 19.17 -19.14 -12.37
CA VAL A 370 19.89 -18.50 -11.27
C VAL A 370 21.30 -18.04 -11.70
N SER A 371 21.95 -18.74 -12.62
CA SER A 371 23.26 -18.38 -13.19
C SER A 371 23.25 -17.14 -14.08
N SER A 372 22.06 -16.67 -14.49
CA SER A 372 21.89 -15.51 -15.35
C SER A 372 20.69 -14.67 -14.88
N PRO A 373 20.77 -14.10 -13.66
CA PRO A 373 19.67 -13.35 -13.08
C PRO A 373 19.34 -12.11 -13.93
N PRO A 374 18.08 -11.65 -13.94
CA PRO A 374 17.72 -10.37 -14.55
C PRO A 374 18.55 -9.22 -13.98
N GLY A 375 18.87 -8.23 -14.81
CA GLY A 375 19.80 -7.15 -14.45
C GLY A 375 19.19 -6.03 -13.60
N THR A 376 17.88 -6.06 -13.37
CA THR A 376 17.13 -5.00 -12.67
C THR A 376 16.32 -5.62 -11.54
N TYR A 377 16.38 -4.97 -10.37
CA TYR A 377 15.52 -5.21 -9.23
C TYR A 377 14.50 -4.08 -9.15
N ASP A 378 13.22 -4.44 -9.03
CA ASP A 378 12.15 -3.49 -8.73
C ASP A 378 11.31 -4.04 -7.58
N LEU A 379 11.08 -3.23 -6.54
CA LEU A 379 10.39 -3.67 -5.35
C LEU A 379 8.97 -4.21 -5.64
N THR A 380 8.27 -3.64 -6.61
CA THR A 380 6.87 -3.97 -6.91
C THR A 380 6.72 -4.87 -8.14
N ASP A 381 7.59 -4.71 -9.14
CA ASP A 381 7.42 -5.37 -10.44
C ASP A 381 8.28 -6.63 -10.57
N PHE A 382 9.51 -6.61 -10.03
CA PHE A 382 10.44 -7.73 -10.12
C PHE A 382 11.42 -7.75 -8.94
N ASN A 383 10.98 -8.36 -7.84
CA ASN A 383 11.72 -8.39 -6.56
C ASN A 383 12.26 -9.79 -6.24
N CYS A 384 12.72 -9.98 -5.00
CA CYS A 384 13.24 -11.27 -4.52
C CYS A 384 12.25 -12.43 -4.68
N THR A 385 10.96 -12.21 -4.42
CA THR A 385 9.91 -13.23 -4.58
C THR A 385 9.66 -13.52 -6.06
N SER A 386 9.58 -12.50 -6.92
CA SER A 386 9.46 -12.70 -8.37
C SER A 386 10.61 -13.54 -8.91
N PHE A 387 11.84 -13.22 -8.51
CA PHE A 387 13.03 -13.96 -8.93
C PHE A 387 12.93 -15.45 -8.57
N VAL A 388 12.61 -15.79 -7.32
CA VAL A 388 12.51 -17.18 -6.87
C VAL A 388 11.32 -17.91 -7.51
N PHE A 389 10.19 -17.22 -7.68
CA PHE A 389 9.02 -17.77 -8.35
C PHE A 389 9.33 -18.18 -9.78
N TYR A 390 9.93 -17.28 -10.58
CA TYR A 390 10.31 -17.58 -11.95
C TYR A 390 11.48 -18.55 -12.07
N ALA A 391 12.39 -18.58 -11.09
CA ALA A 391 13.42 -19.62 -11.03
C ALA A 391 12.80 -21.01 -10.87
N CYS A 392 11.83 -21.17 -9.96
CA CYS A 392 11.12 -22.43 -9.75
C CYS A 392 10.29 -22.81 -10.99
N ALA A 393 9.54 -21.86 -11.56
CA ALA A 393 8.76 -22.08 -12.77
C ALA A 393 9.62 -22.50 -13.97
N ALA A 394 10.85 -21.99 -14.09
CA ALA A 394 11.78 -22.43 -15.13
C ALA A 394 12.12 -23.93 -15.03
N GLY A 395 12.07 -24.52 -13.83
CA GLY A 395 12.23 -25.94 -13.58
C GLY A 395 10.92 -26.70 -13.39
N ASP A 396 9.80 -26.19 -13.90
CA ASP A 396 8.49 -26.86 -13.78
C ASP A 396 8.10 -27.15 -12.31
N VAL A 397 8.55 -26.31 -11.36
CA VAL A 397 8.15 -26.35 -9.95
C VAL A 397 7.06 -25.31 -9.70
N ASP A 398 5.85 -25.80 -9.44
CA ASP A 398 4.70 -24.95 -9.11
C ASP A 398 4.75 -24.51 -7.63
N LEU A 399 5.06 -23.23 -7.44
CA LEU A 399 4.94 -22.59 -6.13
C LEU A 399 3.49 -22.14 -5.88
N PRO A 400 3.04 -22.13 -4.61
CA PRO A 400 1.77 -21.50 -4.26
C PRO A 400 1.80 -20.00 -4.57
N SER A 401 0.62 -19.39 -4.69
CA SER A 401 0.48 -18.00 -5.15
C SER A 401 1.30 -17.02 -4.29
N PRO A 402 2.25 -16.26 -4.89
CA PRO A 402 3.00 -15.25 -4.14
C PRO A 402 2.27 -13.90 -4.03
N TYR A 403 1.07 -13.79 -4.61
CA TYR A 403 0.40 -12.50 -4.79
C TYR A 403 -0.42 -12.08 -3.57
N THR A 404 -0.09 -10.89 -3.05
CA THR A 404 -0.94 -10.17 -2.10
C THR A 404 -1.12 -8.72 -2.56
N SER A 405 -2.10 -8.03 -1.99
CA SER A 405 -2.32 -6.61 -2.22
C SER A 405 -1.20 -5.80 -1.56
N VAL A 406 -0.53 -4.96 -2.33
CA VAL A 406 0.42 -3.94 -1.88
C VAL A 406 -0.14 -2.56 -2.15
N MET A 407 0.40 -1.55 -1.47
CA MET A 407 -0.23 -0.23 -1.37
C MET A 407 -1.65 -0.34 -0.77
N THR A 408 -2.52 0.66 -0.92
CA THR A 408 -3.89 0.69 -0.39
C THR A 408 -4.84 -0.31 -1.09
N GLY A 409 -4.48 -1.60 -1.14
CA GLY A 409 -5.32 -2.69 -1.66
C GLY A 409 -5.34 -2.86 -3.18
N GLN A 410 -5.06 -1.80 -3.96
CA GLN A 410 -5.32 -1.78 -5.41
C GLN A 410 -4.29 -2.48 -6.30
N TYR A 411 -3.03 -2.60 -5.87
CA TYR A 411 -1.99 -3.23 -6.70
C TYR A 411 -1.66 -4.61 -6.13
N ARG A 412 -1.59 -5.63 -6.98
CA ARG A 412 -1.15 -6.97 -6.57
C ARG A 412 0.27 -7.18 -7.05
N ALA A 413 1.16 -7.49 -6.12
CA ALA A 413 2.55 -7.82 -6.41
C ALA A 413 2.89 -9.20 -5.83
N MET A 414 3.93 -9.84 -6.38
CA MET A 414 4.52 -11.01 -5.75
C MET A 414 5.32 -10.52 -4.54
N THR A 415 5.01 -11.00 -3.33
CA THR A 415 5.71 -10.54 -2.12
C THR A 415 6.07 -11.68 -1.18
N PRO A 416 7.06 -11.47 -0.30
CA PRO A 416 7.38 -12.46 0.73
C PRO A 416 6.18 -12.74 1.65
N ALA A 417 5.34 -11.75 1.96
CA ALA A 417 4.14 -11.95 2.76
C ALA A 417 3.09 -12.81 2.02
N GLY A 418 2.83 -12.53 0.74
CA GLY A 418 1.87 -13.31 -0.04
C GLY A 418 2.30 -14.76 -0.24
N LEU A 419 3.59 -14.98 -0.51
CA LEU A 419 4.15 -16.32 -0.61
C LEU A 419 4.20 -17.04 0.74
N GLY A 420 4.56 -16.32 1.81
CA GLY A 420 4.64 -16.84 3.18
C GLY A 420 3.30 -17.33 3.69
N ASP A 421 2.24 -16.53 3.51
CA ASP A 421 0.87 -16.89 3.84
C ASP A 421 0.42 -18.13 3.04
N SER A 422 0.67 -18.14 1.73
CA SER A 422 0.26 -19.26 0.88
C SER A 422 0.99 -20.56 1.21
N ILE A 423 2.27 -20.52 1.60
CA ILE A 423 3.00 -21.69 2.12
C ILE A 423 2.44 -22.11 3.49
N SER A 424 2.12 -21.14 4.36
CA SER A 424 1.51 -21.41 5.67
C SER A 424 0.18 -22.15 5.56
N ASN A 425 -0.61 -21.84 4.54
CA ASN A 425 -1.88 -22.54 4.23
C ASN A 425 -1.69 -24.00 3.80
N LEU A 426 -0.45 -24.42 3.48
CA LEU A 426 -0.08 -25.81 3.20
C LEU A 426 0.48 -26.55 4.43
N LYS A 427 0.34 -25.96 5.63
CA LYS A 427 0.81 -26.57 6.89
C LYS A 427 0.29 -28.01 7.04
N GLY A 428 1.21 -28.90 7.39
CA GLY A 428 0.95 -30.34 7.55
C GLY A 428 1.38 -31.17 6.34
N GLN A 429 1.70 -30.55 5.20
CA GLN A 429 2.40 -31.23 4.11
C GLN A 429 3.86 -31.53 4.50
N SER A 430 4.36 -32.71 4.12
CA SER A 430 5.67 -33.21 4.54
C SER A 430 6.86 -32.37 4.06
N ASN A 431 6.65 -31.55 3.05
CA ASN A 431 7.66 -30.70 2.43
C ASN A 431 7.55 -29.23 2.86
N VAL A 432 6.65 -28.89 3.79
CA VAL A 432 6.42 -27.54 4.29
C VAL A 432 6.91 -27.42 5.72
N ASN A 433 7.69 -26.39 6.02
CA ASN A 433 8.06 -26.00 7.38
C ASN A 433 7.45 -24.63 7.70
N THR A 434 6.64 -24.55 8.76
CA THR A 434 6.07 -23.30 9.27
C THR A 434 6.59 -22.91 10.66
N ASN A 435 7.63 -23.58 11.15
CA ASN A 435 8.23 -23.31 12.46
C ASN A 435 9.45 -22.37 12.37
N GLY A 436 9.76 -21.91 11.15
CA GLY A 436 10.97 -21.16 10.84
C GLY A 436 12.27 -21.97 10.96
N GLY A 437 13.37 -21.26 10.86
CA GLY A 437 14.72 -21.81 11.02
C GLY A 437 15.77 -20.95 10.32
N LEU A 438 16.98 -21.52 10.21
CA LEU A 438 18.08 -20.93 9.46
C LEU A 438 18.25 -21.66 8.14
N ALA A 439 18.40 -20.92 7.05
CA ALA A 439 18.74 -21.49 5.76
C ALA A 439 20.08 -22.22 5.81
N LYS A 440 20.20 -23.32 5.07
CA LYS A 440 21.42 -24.12 5.04
C LYS A 440 22.63 -23.29 4.59
N ALA A 441 23.81 -23.63 5.10
CA ALA A 441 25.04 -23.03 4.61
C ALA A 441 25.29 -23.44 3.15
N SER A 442 25.63 -22.44 2.35
CA SER A 442 26.11 -22.61 0.99
C SER A 442 27.52 -23.19 0.98
N ASN A 443 27.87 -23.89 -0.10
CA ASN A 443 29.22 -24.39 -0.32
C ASN A 443 30.20 -23.25 -0.66
N GLY A 444 29.69 -22.13 -1.18
CA GLY A 444 30.51 -21.05 -1.73
C GLY A 444 30.85 -21.30 -3.21
N PRO A 445 31.56 -20.37 -3.87
CA PRO A 445 31.90 -20.49 -5.29
C PRO A 445 32.82 -21.68 -5.56
N CYS A 446 32.65 -22.31 -6.72
CA CYS A 446 33.56 -23.37 -7.17
C CYS A 446 34.42 -22.83 -8.30
N ASN A 447 35.73 -23.03 -8.16
CA ASN A 447 36.75 -22.63 -9.13
C ASN A 447 37.00 -23.71 -10.17
#